data_AF-A0A844DD32-F1
#
_entry.id   AF-A0A844DD32-F1
#
_cell.length_a   1.000
_cell.length_b   1.000
_cell.length_c   1.000
_cell.angle_alpha   90.00
_cell.angle_beta   90.00
_cell.angle_gamma   90.00
#
_symmetry.space_group_name_H-M   'P 1'
#
loop_
_entity.id
_entity.type
_entity.pdbx_description
1 polymer ?
#
loop_
_entity_poly.entity_id
_entity_poly.type
_entity_poly.pdbx_seq_one_letter_code
_entity_poly.pdbx_strand_id
1 'polypeptide(L)'
;MSARLLQELELEECPQCIATFYAFFVVANDPTQPRNPMVQHHVSRIVACAAARGFTHADVLAGLVGSGQQLSEQALWLGTRLGEFVGAERMQSMVDDMLADLQNKPINKSGEDA
;
A
#
# COMPACT_ATOMS: atom_id res chain seq x y z
N MET A 1 -22.29 -19.07 -22.02
CA MET A 1 -21.24 -18.62 -21.09
C MET A 1 -21.82 -18.69 -19.69
N SER A 2 -21.19 -19.46 -18.79
CA SER A 2 -21.78 -19.87 -17.51
C SER A 2 -21.69 -18.76 -16.47
N ALA A 3 -22.77 -18.53 -15.72
CA ALA A 3 -22.83 -17.59 -14.58
C ALA A 3 -21.74 -17.87 -13.51
N ARG A 4 -21.14 -19.05 -13.54
CA ARG A 4 -20.02 -19.47 -12.68
C ARG A 4 -18.74 -18.64 -12.87
N LEU A 5 -18.51 -18.05 -14.05
CA LEU A 5 -17.36 -17.16 -14.30
C LEU A 5 -17.58 -15.74 -13.75
N LEU A 6 -18.84 -15.33 -13.54
CA LEU A 6 -19.14 -14.03 -12.92
C LEU A 6 -19.05 -14.09 -11.39
N GLN A 7 -19.25 -15.26 -10.78
CA GLN A 7 -19.09 -15.46 -9.33
C GLN A 7 -17.63 -15.57 -8.86
N GLU A 8 -16.66 -15.82 -9.75
CA GLU A 8 -15.23 -15.72 -9.43
C GLU A 8 -14.69 -14.27 -9.52
N LEU A 9 -15.56 -13.31 -9.90
CA LEU A 9 -15.23 -11.90 -10.15
C LEU A 9 -15.88 -10.93 -9.19
N GLU A 10 -16.52 -11.41 -8.12
CA GLU A 10 -16.69 -10.60 -6.91
C GLU A 10 -15.35 -10.66 -6.16
N LEU A 11 -14.33 -9.98 -6.71
CA LEU A 11 -13.31 -9.40 -5.86
C LEU A 11 -14.11 -8.54 -4.88
N GLU A 12 -14.32 -9.01 -3.66
CA GLU A 12 -14.66 -8.10 -2.57
C GLU A 12 -13.61 -7.01 -2.67
N GLU A 13 -14.03 -5.82 -3.07
CA GLU A 13 -13.15 -4.67 -3.12
C GLU A 13 -13.18 -4.06 -1.74
N CYS A 14 -12.02 -3.70 -1.23
CA CYS A 14 -11.89 -2.96 0.01
C CYS A 14 -11.27 -1.59 -0.32
N PRO A 15 -12.11 -0.62 -0.73
CA PRO A 15 -11.61 0.71 -1.12
C PRO A 15 -10.80 1.37 -0.01
N GLN A 16 -11.20 1.15 1.25
CA GLN A 16 -10.57 1.75 2.41
C GLN A 16 -9.15 1.23 2.65
N CYS A 17 -8.91 -0.08 2.56
CA CYS A 17 -7.56 -0.64 2.75
C CYS A 17 -6.66 -0.31 1.56
N ILE A 18 -7.19 -0.23 0.34
CA ILE A 18 -6.43 0.24 -0.83
C ILE A 18 -6.00 1.70 -0.63
N ALA A 19 -6.92 2.58 -0.23
CA ALA A 19 -6.59 3.98 0.06
C ALA A 19 -5.57 4.11 1.20
N THR A 20 -5.73 3.32 2.25
CA THR A 20 -4.83 3.32 3.41
C THR A 20 -3.42 2.86 3.00
N PHE A 21 -3.30 1.74 2.31
CA PHE A 21 -2.04 1.31 1.71
C PHE A 21 -1.44 2.41 0.83
N TYR A 22 -2.23 3.04 -0.03
CA TYR A 22 -1.72 4.06 -0.94
C TYR A 22 -1.11 5.23 -0.18
N ALA A 23 -1.76 5.68 0.89
CA ALA A 23 -1.18 6.71 1.77
C ALA A 23 0.17 6.28 2.36
N PHE A 24 0.31 5.02 2.81
CA PHE A 24 1.58 4.49 3.30
C PHE A 24 2.62 4.32 2.19
N PHE A 25 2.20 3.93 0.99
CA PHE A 25 3.07 3.86 -0.17
C PHE A 25 3.64 5.24 -0.51
N VAL A 26 2.82 6.28 -0.44
CA VAL A 26 3.27 7.67 -0.60
C VAL A 26 4.30 8.03 0.45
N VAL A 27 4.02 7.78 1.74
CA VAL A 27 4.96 8.03 2.84
C VAL A 27 6.29 7.28 2.65
N ALA A 28 6.25 6.06 2.11
CA ALA A 28 7.46 5.26 1.91
C ALA A 28 8.35 5.75 0.74
N ASN A 29 7.78 6.42 -0.26
CA ASN A 29 8.46 6.74 -1.52
C ASN A 29 8.59 8.25 -1.80
N ASP A 30 7.89 9.11 -1.07
CA ASP A 30 8.03 10.57 -1.17
C ASP A 30 9.34 11.01 -0.48
N PRO A 31 10.28 11.65 -1.20
CA PRO A 31 11.57 12.06 -0.65
C PRO A 31 11.46 13.16 0.42
N THR A 32 10.31 13.84 0.52
CA THR A 32 10.05 14.87 1.53
C THR A 32 9.59 14.29 2.86
N GLN A 33 9.22 13.01 2.90
CA GLN A 33 8.71 12.35 4.10
C GLN A 33 9.84 11.75 4.94
N PRO A 34 9.73 11.78 6.28
CA PRO A 34 10.67 11.08 7.16
C PRO A 34 10.65 9.57 6.87
N ARG A 35 11.84 8.99 6.68
CA ARG A 35 11.96 7.55 6.47
C ARG A 35 11.51 6.78 7.71
N ASN A 36 10.45 5.99 7.56
CA ASN A 36 10.01 5.04 8.57
C ASN A 36 10.30 3.61 8.09
N PRO A 37 11.31 2.91 8.66
CA PRO A 37 11.69 1.56 8.23
C PRO A 37 10.56 0.53 8.34
N MET A 38 9.62 0.74 9.26
CA MET A 38 8.49 -0.17 9.47
C MET A 38 7.45 -0.01 8.37
N VAL A 39 7.13 1.24 8.01
CA VAL A 39 6.27 1.53 6.86
C VAL A 39 6.91 1.00 5.58
N GLN A 40 8.21 1.23 5.39
CA GLN A 40 8.96 0.70 4.24
C GLN A 40 8.91 -0.83 4.15
N HIS A 41 9.06 -1.52 5.28
CA HIS A 41 8.97 -2.98 5.35
C HIS A 41 7.58 -3.48 4.92
N HIS A 42 6.51 -2.93 5.50
CA HIS A 42 5.14 -3.34 5.17
C HIS A 42 4.74 -3.00 3.74
N VAL A 43 5.09 -1.80 3.26
CA VAL A 43 4.89 -1.43 1.85
C VAL A 43 5.63 -2.40 0.93
N SER A 44 6.87 -2.77 1.24
CA SER A 44 7.64 -3.74 0.45
C SER A 44 6.99 -5.12 0.43
N ARG A 45 6.40 -5.58 1.54
CA ARG A 45 5.65 -6.84 1.61
C ARG A 45 4.43 -6.81 0.68
N ILE A 46 3.65 -5.71 0.71
CA ILE A 46 2.45 -5.55 -0.13
C ILE A 46 2.85 -5.51 -1.61
N VAL A 47 3.87 -4.74 -1.97
CA VAL A 47 4.42 -4.67 -3.33
C VAL A 47 4.90 -6.04 -3.81
N ALA A 48 5.62 -6.80 -2.98
CA ALA A 48 6.07 -8.14 -3.32
C ALA A 48 4.90 -9.11 -3.52
N CYS A 49 3.83 -8.98 -2.71
CA CYS A 49 2.61 -9.77 -2.89
C CYS A 49 1.93 -9.45 -4.23
N ALA A 50 1.81 -8.17 -4.59
CA ALA A 50 1.26 -7.76 -5.88
C ALA A 50 2.11 -8.27 -7.05
N ALA A 51 3.43 -8.18 -6.94
CA ALA A 51 4.37 -8.67 -7.95
C ALA A 51 4.26 -10.19 -8.18
N ALA A 52 4.15 -10.97 -7.10
CA ALA A 52 3.92 -12.42 -7.18
C ALA A 52 2.58 -12.78 -7.86
N ARG A 53 1.64 -11.84 -7.92
CA ARG A 53 0.32 -11.99 -8.58
C ARG A 53 0.28 -11.34 -9.97
N GLY A 54 1.41 -10.86 -10.48
CA GLY A 54 1.56 -10.35 -11.85
C GLY A 54 1.53 -8.84 -12.00
N PHE A 55 1.54 -8.06 -10.92
CA PHE A 55 1.64 -6.60 -11.01
C PHE A 55 3.10 -6.16 -11.25
N THR A 56 3.36 -5.49 -12.38
CA THR A 56 4.72 -5.14 -12.81
C THR A 56 5.06 -3.64 -12.77
N HIS A 57 4.16 -2.78 -12.31
CA HIS A 57 4.27 -1.31 -12.44
C HIS A 57 4.52 -0.59 -11.09
N ALA A 58 5.04 -1.31 -10.09
CA ALA A 58 5.26 -0.75 -8.75
C ALA A 58 6.41 0.27 -8.73
N ASP A 59 7.43 0.06 -9.56
CA ASP A 59 8.55 0.98 -9.80
C ASP A 59 8.10 2.27 -10.50
N VAL A 60 7.23 2.15 -11.52
CA VAL A 60 6.61 3.30 -12.18
C VAL A 60 5.82 4.13 -11.17
N LEU A 61 5.02 3.46 -10.34
CA LEU A 61 4.27 4.13 -9.28
C LEU A 61 5.20 4.83 -8.27
N ALA A 62 6.26 4.16 -7.82
CA ALA A 62 7.25 4.73 -6.92
C ALA A 62 7.94 5.97 -7.55
N GLY A 63 8.24 5.93 -8.85
CA GLY A 63 8.79 7.06 -9.60
C GLY A 63 7.83 8.25 -9.66
N LEU A 64 6.54 8.03 -9.90
CA LEU A 64 5.52 9.08 -9.88
C LEU A 64 5.46 9.74 -8.49
N VAL A 65 5.36 8.95 -7.42
CA VAL A 65 5.37 9.46 -6.04
C VAL A 65 6.66 10.24 -5.74
N GLY A 66 7.82 9.66 -6.08
CA GLY A 66 9.12 10.28 -5.84
C GLY A 66 9.32 11.61 -6.57
N SER A 67 8.58 11.84 -7.66
CA SER A 67 8.56 13.08 -8.44
C SER A 67 7.48 14.09 -8.00
N GLY A 68 6.73 13.80 -6.93
CA GLY A 68 5.64 14.67 -6.44
C GLY A 68 4.32 14.54 -7.20
N GLN A 69 4.13 13.45 -7.96
CA GLN A 69 2.93 13.18 -8.76
C GLN A 69 1.96 12.20 -8.09
N GLN A 70 1.99 12.09 -6.75
CA GLN A 70 1.16 11.17 -5.97
C GLN A 70 -0.35 11.39 -6.10
N LEU A 71 -0.80 12.54 -6.61
CA LEU A 71 -2.22 12.82 -6.88
C LEU A 71 -2.57 12.82 -8.37
N SER A 72 -1.64 12.45 -9.24
CA SER A 72 -1.93 12.29 -10.67
C SER A 72 -2.91 11.14 -10.91
N GLU A 73 -3.74 11.25 -11.96
CA GLU A 73 -4.67 10.18 -12.36
C GLU A 73 -3.94 8.85 -12.56
N GLN A 74 -2.75 8.90 -13.17
CA GLN A 74 -1.92 7.72 -13.38
C GLN A 74 -1.44 7.08 -12.07
N ALA A 75 -0.99 7.88 -11.09
CA ALA A 75 -0.54 7.36 -9.80
C ALA A 75 -1.69 6.75 -9.00
N LEU A 76 -2.85 7.41 -9.00
CA LEU A 76 -4.06 6.89 -8.35
C LEU A 76 -4.52 5.58 -9.01
N TRP A 77 -4.56 5.52 -10.34
CA TRP A 77 -4.92 4.31 -11.07
C TRP A 77 -3.96 3.15 -10.77
N LEU A 78 -2.64 3.39 -10.85
CA LEU A 78 -1.63 2.38 -10.54
C LEU A 78 -1.70 1.91 -9.07
N GLY A 79 -1.92 2.83 -8.13
CA GLY A 79 -2.10 2.51 -6.72
C GLY A 79 -3.31 1.62 -6.46
N THR A 80 -4.44 1.94 -7.08
CA THR A 80 -5.67 1.12 -7.00
C THR A 80 -5.44 -0.27 -7.61
N ARG A 81 -4.88 -0.34 -8.82
CA ARG A 81 -4.59 -1.62 -9.49
C ARG A 81 -3.64 -2.49 -8.67
N LEU A 82 -2.60 -1.92 -8.07
CA LEU A 82 -1.71 -2.67 -7.19
C LEU A 82 -2.50 -3.33 -6.05
N GLY A 83 -3.37 -2.56 -5.39
CA GLY A 83 -4.20 -3.09 -4.31
C GLY A 83 -5.18 -4.18 -4.75
N GLU A 84 -5.83 -4.00 -5.90
CA GLU A 84 -6.70 -5.01 -6.51
C GLU A 84 -5.94 -6.31 -6.82
N PHE A 85 -4.70 -6.22 -7.31
CA PHE A 85 -3.85 -7.38 -7.58
C PHE A 85 -3.55 -8.18 -6.30
N VAL A 86 -3.49 -7.54 -5.14
CA VAL A 86 -3.35 -8.22 -3.83
C VAL A 86 -4.66 -8.88 -3.40
N GLY A 87 -5.80 -8.26 -3.70
CA GLY A 87 -7.15 -8.70 -3.30
C GLY A 87 -7.52 -8.24 -1.88
N ALA A 88 -8.80 -7.95 -1.62
CA ALA A 88 -9.21 -7.25 -0.40
C ALA A 88 -8.89 -7.97 0.90
N GLU A 89 -9.24 -9.26 1.05
CA GLU A 89 -9.00 -9.97 2.32
C GLU A 89 -7.52 -9.90 2.73
N ARG A 90 -6.63 -10.13 1.76
CA ARG A 90 -5.19 -10.09 1.99
C ARG A 90 -4.69 -8.66 2.18
N MET A 91 -5.23 -7.71 1.43
CA MET A 91 -4.88 -6.29 1.59
C MET A 91 -5.26 -5.77 2.98
N GLN A 92 -6.49 -6.06 3.42
CA GLN A 92 -7.00 -5.70 4.73
C GLN A 92 -6.10 -6.28 5.84
N SER A 93 -5.82 -7.58 5.79
CA SER A 93 -4.92 -8.22 6.76
C SER A 93 -3.53 -7.58 6.80
N MET A 94 -2.93 -7.25 5.65
CA MET A 94 -1.59 -6.64 5.60
C MET A 94 -1.58 -5.18 6.08
N VAL A 95 -2.68 -4.45 5.84
CA VAL A 95 -2.86 -3.09 6.37
C VAL A 95 -3.06 -3.12 7.88
N ASP A 96 -3.85 -4.07 8.39
CA ASP A 96 -4.08 -4.23 9.83
C ASP A 96 -2.79 -4.60 10.57
N ASP A 97 -1.97 -5.51 10.03
CA ASP A 97 -0.62 -5.82 10.54
C ASP A 97 0.22 -4.53 10.68
N MET A 98 0.23 -3.70 9.64
CA MET A 98 1.01 -2.46 9.62
C MET A 98 0.50 -1.45 10.65
N LEU A 99 -0.82 -1.29 10.79
CA LEU A 99 -1.43 -0.40 11.78
C LEU A 99 -1.16 -0.86 13.20
N ALA A 100 -1.25 -2.18 13.46
CA ALA A 100 -0.93 -2.76 14.76
C ALA A 100 0.54 -2.52 15.14
N ASP A 101 1.47 -2.75 14.21
CA ASP A 101 2.90 -2.50 14.44
C ASP A 101 3.21 -1.02 14.69
N LEU A 102 2.51 -0.10 14.00
CA LEU A 102 2.63 1.34 14.24
C LEU A 102 2.11 1.76 15.62
N GLN A 103 1.06 1.12 16.12
CA GLN A 103 0.49 1.39 17.44
C GLN A 103 1.31 0.77 18.58
N ASN A 104 1.93 -0.39 18.35
CA ASN A 104 2.68 -1.13 19.36
C ASN A 104 4.12 -0.63 19.59
N LYS A 105 4.60 0.33 18.80
CA LYS A 105 5.86 1.00 19.11
C LYS A 105 5.64 2.06 20.19
N PRO A 106 6.40 2.04 21.31
CA PRO A 106 6.50 3.22 22.14
C PRO A 106 7.04 4.34 21.26
N ILE A 107 6.27 5.42 21.15
CA ILE A 107 6.79 6.71 20.70
C ILE A 107 8.01 6.96 21.57
N ASN A 108 9.21 6.80 21.01
CA ASN A 108 10.42 7.25 21.68
C ASN A 108 10.21 8.76 21.85
N LYS A 109 9.79 9.17 23.05
CA LYS A 109 9.80 10.56 23.51
C LYS A 109 11.27 10.98 23.50
N SER A 110 11.75 11.33 22.33
CA SER A 110 13.09 11.86 22.15
C SER A 110 12.94 13.36 22.38
N GLY A 111 13.23 13.83 23.59
CA GLY A 111 13.43 15.26 23.83
C GLY A 111 12.80 15.88 25.08
N GLU A 112 12.63 15.16 26.18
CA GLU A 112 12.61 15.81 27.50
C GLU A 112 13.69 15.15 28.35
N ASP A 113 14.50 16.00 28.99
CA ASP A 113 15.65 15.71 29.86
C ASP A 113 17.01 15.43 29.19
N ALA A 114 17.66 16.54 28.79
CA ALA A 114 19.08 16.78 29.05
C ALA A 114 19.34 18.30 29.16
#